data_AF-A0A968XFX2-F1
#
_entry.id   AF-A0A968XFX2-F1
#
_cell.length_a   1.000
_cell.length_b   1.000
_cell.length_c   1.000
_cell.angle_alpha   90.00
_cell.angle_beta   90.00
_cell.angle_gamma   90.00
#
_symmetry.space_group_name_H-M   'P 1'
#
loop_
_entity.id
_entity.type
_entity.pdbx_description
1 polymer ?
#
loop_
_entity_poly.entity_id
_entity_poly.type
_entity_poly.pdbx_seq_one_letter_code
_entity_poly.pdbx_strand_id
1 'polypeptide(L)'
;MKWKDCLPKPKVGERMNPSREQIRFMERENKEFPVNRLVEIPPEEWPIVSPANLIRVMRSFDFMVQIYAEPNEVLRLSINRCAFDRKSGRWVDGITWDDLQHLKTLAGYGDQTAYELYPPDGDMVNAANIRHIWIMPNSPEYMWRRAL
;
A
#
# COMPACT_ATOMS: atom_id res chain seq x y z
N MET A 1 -4.25 -20.44 -6.81
CA MET A 1 -3.97 -19.17 -7.51
C MET A 1 -4.35 -18.05 -6.55
N LYS A 2 -3.48 -17.05 -6.35
CA LYS A 2 -3.76 -15.88 -5.50
C LYS A 2 -3.89 -14.64 -6.38
N TRP A 3 -4.51 -13.57 -5.90
CA TRP A 3 -4.75 -12.33 -6.67
C TRP A 3 -3.48 -11.76 -7.32
N LYS A 4 -2.35 -11.81 -6.60
CA LYS A 4 -1.02 -11.37 -7.06
C LYS A 4 -0.50 -12.14 -8.28
N ASP A 5 -1.00 -13.35 -8.49
CA ASP A 5 -0.61 -14.25 -9.59
C ASP A 5 -1.63 -14.22 -10.73
N CYS A 6 -2.85 -13.71 -10.48
CA CYS A 6 -3.91 -13.71 -11.47
C CYS A 6 -3.95 -12.45 -12.34
N LEU A 7 -3.25 -11.37 -11.96
CA LEU A 7 -3.19 -10.14 -12.76
C LEU A 7 -1.86 -10.04 -13.54
N PRO A 8 -1.89 -9.55 -14.79
CA PRO A 8 -0.68 -9.37 -15.59
C PRO A 8 0.21 -8.28 -14.98
N LYS A 9 1.53 -8.50 -14.91
CA LYS A 9 2.46 -7.45 -14.46
C LYS A 9 2.74 -6.48 -15.61
N PRO A 10 2.40 -5.19 -15.50
CA PRO A 10 2.67 -4.22 -16.56
C PRO A 10 4.17 -3.89 -16.60
N LYS A 11 4.70 -3.57 -17.79
CA LYS A 11 5.99 -2.89 -17.88
C LYS A 11 5.86 -1.43 -17.42
N VAL A 12 6.99 -0.79 -17.14
CA VAL A 12 7.02 0.64 -16.76
C VAL A 12 6.26 1.46 -17.82
N GLY A 13 5.23 2.18 -17.39
CA GLY A 13 4.37 3.01 -18.26
C GLY A 13 3.26 2.27 -19.00
N GLU A 14 3.19 0.94 -18.93
CA GLU A 14 2.17 0.12 -19.61
C GLU A 14 0.90 -0.03 -18.75
N ARG A 15 -0.27 -0.07 -19.40
CA ARG A 15 -1.55 -0.33 -18.72
C ARG A 15 -1.77 -1.83 -18.55
N MET A 16 -2.35 -2.24 -17.42
CA MET A 16 -2.77 -3.62 -17.23
C MET A 16 -4.08 -3.87 -18.00
N ASN A 17 -4.20 -5.04 -18.64
CA ASN A 17 -5.42 -5.46 -19.34
C ASN A 17 -5.89 -6.86 -18.87
N PRO A 18 -6.30 -7.00 -17.60
CA PRO A 18 -6.78 -8.28 -17.09
C PRO A 18 -8.13 -8.66 -17.72
N SER A 19 -8.35 -9.97 -17.86
CA SER A 19 -9.62 -10.54 -18.30
C SER A 19 -10.71 -10.29 -17.25
N ARG A 20 -11.98 -10.37 -17.67
CA ARG A 20 -13.13 -10.27 -16.75
C ARG A 20 -13.09 -11.36 -15.67
N GLU A 21 -12.55 -12.53 -16.01
CA GLU A 21 -12.43 -13.65 -15.08
C GLU A 21 -11.37 -13.37 -14.01
N GLN A 22 -10.22 -12.81 -14.40
CA GLN A 22 -9.16 -12.40 -13.47
C GLN A 22 -9.66 -11.33 -12.48
N ILE A 23 -10.43 -10.35 -12.96
CA ILE A 23 -11.05 -9.32 -12.11
C ILE A 23 -12.05 -9.96 -11.14
N ARG A 24 -12.99 -10.79 -11.63
CA ARG A 24 -13.97 -11.47 -10.78
C ARG A 24 -13.31 -12.39 -9.74
N PHE A 25 -12.20 -13.02 -10.10
CA PHE A 25 -11.43 -13.82 -9.16
C PHE A 25 -10.89 -12.95 -8.03
N MET A 26 -10.24 -11.84 -8.36
CA MET A 26 -9.74 -10.87 -7.38
C MET A 26 -10.87 -10.32 -6.49
N GLU A 27 -12.02 -9.94 -7.07
CA GLU A 27 -13.17 -9.46 -6.31
C GLU A 27 -13.73 -10.50 -5.33
N ARG A 28 -13.72 -11.79 -5.70
CA ARG A 28 -14.08 -12.87 -4.77
C ARG A 28 -13.05 -12.99 -3.66
N GLU A 29 -11.77 -12.94 -4.01
CA GLU A 29 -10.71 -13.08 -3.02
C GLU A 29 -10.67 -11.91 -2.03
N ASN A 30 -10.97 -10.68 -2.46
CA ASN A 30 -11.09 -9.53 -1.56
C ASN A 30 -12.07 -9.80 -0.43
N LYS A 31 -13.20 -10.49 -0.71
CA LYS A 31 -14.25 -10.79 0.28
C LYS A 31 -13.80 -11.70 1.40
N GLU A 32 -12.69 -12.42 1.22
CA GLU A 32 -12.09 -13.26 2.27
C GLU A 32 -11.34 -12.41 3.32
N PHE A 33 -11.06 -11.15 3.02
CA PHE A 33 -10.37 -10.23 3.92
C PHE A 33 -11.38 -9.38 4.71
N PRO A 34 -11.07 -9.06 5.99
CA PRO A 34 -11.95 -8.23 6.79
C PRO A 34 -11.96 -6.77 6.31
N VAL A 35 -13.09 -6.09 6.49
CA VAL A 35 -13.27 -4.68 6.09
C VAL A 35 -12.61 -3.72 7.09
N ASN A 36 -12.63 -4.05 8.39
CA ASN A 36 -12.33 -3.12 9.48
C ASN A 36 -10.96 -3.34 10.16
N ARG A 37 -10.12 -4.24 9.64
CA ARG A 37 -8.77 -4.49 10.18
C ARG A 37 -7.83 -4.94 9.08
N LEU A 38 -6.53 -4.74 9.33
CA LEU A 38 -5.48 -5.35 8.53
C LEU A 38 -5.12 -6.72 9.11
N VAL A 39 -4.96 -7.72 8.23
CA VAL A 39 -4.41 -9.03 8.57
C VAL A 39 -3.03 -9.18 7.94
N GLU A 40 -2.11 -9.76 8.68
CA GLU A 40 -0.77 -10.05 8.18
C GLU A 40 -0.84 -11.17 7.13
N ILE A 41 -0.14 -10.97 6.02
CA ILE A 41 0.06 -11.99 4.99
C ILE A 41 1.35 -12.73 5.33
N PRO A 42 1.31 -14.05 5.55
CA PRO A 42 2.51 -14.83 5.87
C PRO A 42 3.60 -14.69 4.79
N PRO A 43 4.90 -14.64 5.15
CA PRO A 43 6.00 -14.50 4.19
C PRO A 43 6.03 -15.56 3.08
N GLU A 44 5.59 -16.79 3.37
CA GLU A 44 5.43 -17.87 2.39
C GLU A 44 4.39 -17.55 1.30
N GLU A 45 3.48 -16.62 1.58
CA GLU A 45 2.50 -16.09 0.64
C GLU A 45 2.97 -14.83 -0.07
N TRP A 46 4.23 -14.40 0.07
CA TRP A 46 4.76 -13.26 -0.68
C TRP A 46 5.20 -13.67 -2.10
N PRO A 47 5.40 -12.73 -3.03
CA PRO A 47 6.05 -13.05 -4.30
C PRO A 47 7.47 -13.61 -4.08
N ILE A 48 7.87 -14.62 -4.87
CA ILE A 48 9.20 -15.28 -4.79
C ILE A 48 10.33 -14.26 -4.81
N VAL A 49 10.19 -13.23 -5.64
CA VAL A 49 11.11 -12.10 -5.69
C VAL A 49 10.48 -10.94 -4.94
N SER A 50 10.81 -10.83 -3.66
CA SER A 50 10.45 -9.70 -2.80
C SER A 50 11.71 -8.90 -2.45
N PRO A 51 11.64 -7.56 -2.36
CA PRO A 51 12.77 -6.75 -1.93
C PRO A 51 13.28 -7.19 -0.55
N ALA A 52 14.59 -7.22 -0.35
CA ALA A 52 15.19 -7.69 0.91
C ALA A 52 14.77 -6.84 2.13
N ASN A 53 14.34 -5.60 1.89
CA ASN A 53 13.89 -4.70 2.92
C ASN A 53 12.37 -4.68 3.12
N LEU A 54 11.60 -5.51 2.41
CA LEU A 54 10.18 -5.73 2.70
C LEU A 54 10.08 -6.60 3.96
N ILE A 55 9.50 -6.06 5.03
CA ILE A 55 9.46 -6.74 6.34
C ILE A 55 8.07 -7.21 6.74
N ARG A 56 7.01 -6.61 6.18
CA ARG A 56 5.61 -6.97 6.48
C ARG A 56 4.72 -6.70 5.27
N VAL A 57 3.70 -7.52 5.11
CA VAL A 57 2.62 -7.31 4.13
C VAL A 57 1.32 -7.53 4.86
N MET A 58 0.44 -6.54 4.82
CA MET A 58 -0.85 -6.60 5.47
C MET A 58 -1.95 -6.29 4.46
N ARG A 59 -3.14 -6.83 4.69
CA ARG A 59 -4.28 -6.64 3.80
C ARG A 59 -5.61 -6.55 4.54
N SER A 60 -6.52 -5.76 4.00
CA SER A 60 -7.95 -5.75 4.30
C SER A 60 -8.75 -6.03 3.01
N PHE A 61 -10.07 -6.01 3.10
CA PHE A 61 -10.94 -6.06 1.93
C PHE A 61 -10.56 -5.01 0.87
N ASP A 62 -10.31 -3.78 1.33
CA ASP A 62 -10.13 -2.60 0.47
C ASP A 62 -8.67 -2.27 0.17
N PHE A 63 -7.73 -2.62 1.05
CA PHE A 63 -6.36 -2.11 0.99
C PHE A 63 -5.31 -3.19 1.17
N MET A 64 -4.17 -3.00 0.52
CA MET A 64 -2.92 -3.68 0.83
C MET A 64 -1.92 -2.65 1.36
N VAL A 65 -1.20 -3.02 2.41
CA VAL A 65 -0.15 -2.22 3.05
C VAL A 65 1.13 -3.05 3.09
N GLN A 66 2.18 -2.57 2.44
CA GLN A 66 3.50 -3.19 2.46
C GLN A 66 4.43 -2.30 3.27
N ILE A 67 5.15 -2.88 4.23
CA ILE A 67 6.05 -2.13 5.11
C ILE A 67 7.49 -2.51 4.77
N TYR A 68 8.27 -1.49 4.43
CA TYR A 68 9.68 -1.59 4.11
C TYR A 68 10.52 -0.98 5.22
N ALA A 69 11.61 -1.64 5.59
CA ALA A 69 12.66 -1.06 6.41
C ALA A 69 13.57 -0.19 5.52
N GLU A 70 13.50 1.12 5.69
CA GLU A 70 14.38 2.07 5.00
C GLU A 70 15.58 2.41 5.91
N PRO A 71 16.64 3.06 5.39
CA PRO A 71 17.75 3.52 6.21
C PRO A 71 17.31 4.45 7.35
N ASN A 72 18.14 4.56 8.39
CA ASN A 72 17.92 5.42 9.56
C ASN A 72 16.66 5.08 10.37
N GLU A 73 16.33 3.79 10.49
CA GLU A 73 15.18 3.30 11.28
C GLU A 73 13.83 3.84 10.78
N VAL A 74 13.78 4.34 9.55
CA VAL A 74 12.55 4.80 8.92
C VAL A 74 11.80 3.59 8.36
N LEU A 75 10.48 3.55 8.53
CA LEU A 75 9.64 2.56 7.86
C LEU A 75 8.86 3.23 6.75
N ARG A 76 8.80 2.62 5.57
CA ARG A 76 7.92 3.08 4.48
C ARG A 76 6.71 2.17 4.37
N LEU A 77 5.51 2.72 4.55
CA LEU A 77 4.25 2.07 4.20
C LEU A 77 3.92 2.42 2.75
N SER A 78 3.90 1.42 1.88
CA SER A 78 3.34 1.48 0.54
C SER A 78 1.90 0.98 0.57
N ILE A 79 0.95 1.82 0.19
CA ILE A 79 -0.48 1.59 0.35
C ILE A 79 -1.18 1.69 -1.00
N ASN A 80 -1.96 0.67 -1.35
CA ASN A 80 -2.80 0.68 -2.54
C ASN A 80 -4.17 0.06 -2.27
N ARG A 81 -5.17 0.41 -3.08
CA ARG A 81 -6.46 -0.29 -3.05
C ARG A 81 -6.33 -1.68 -3.68
N CYS A 82 -7.08 -2.64 -3.15
CA CYS A 82 -7.23 -3.99 -3.69
C CYS A 82 -8.32 -4.07 -4.77
N ALA A 83 -8.65 -2.97 -5.45
CA ALA A 83 -9.66 -2.92 -6.51
C ALA A 83 -9.02 -2.45 -7.82
N PHE A 84 -9.48 -2.97 -8.95
CA PHE A 84 -8.95 -2.67 -10.27
C PHE A 84 -10.01 -1.97 -11.13
N ASP A 85 -9.68 -0.81 -11.68
CA ASP A 85 -10.53 -0.13 -12.64
C ASP A 85 -10.15 -0.54 -14.07
N ARG A 86 -11.03 -1.32 -14.69
CA ARG A 86 -10.85 -1.79 -16.06
C ARG A 86 -10.87 -0.68 -17.10
N LYS A 87 -11.57 0.44 -16.85
CA LYS A 87 -11.64 1.54 -17.82
C LYS A 87 -10.30 2.26 -17.92
N SER A 88 -9.67 2.55 -16.78
CA SER A 88 -8.33 3.15 -16.74
C SER A 88 -7.20 2.14 -16.97
N GLY A 89 -7.43 0.86 -16.69
CA GLY A 89 -6.40 -0.19 -16.74
C GLY A 89 -5.42 -0.08 -15.57
N ARG A 90 -5.87 0.47 -14.43
CA ARG A 90 -5.07 0.74 -13.24
C ARG A 90 -5.78 0.25 -11.99
N TRP A 91 -5.02 0.10 -10.90
CA TRP A 91 -5.60 0.00 -9.55
C TRP A 91 -6.46 1.23 -9.26
N VAL A 92 -7.54 1.06 -8.51
CA VAL A 92 -8.44 2.17 -8.13
C VAL A 92 -7.67 3.17 -7.26
N ASP A 93 -7.81 4.47 -7.57
CA ASP A 93 -7.22 5.57 -6.80
C ASP A 93 -8.12 6.00 -5.61
N GLY A 94 -7.92 7.22 -5.09
CA GLY A 94 -8.79 7.84 -4.10
C GLY A 94 -8.48 7.37 -2.69
N ILE A 95 -7.20 7.13 -2.37
CA ILE A 95 -6.75 6.94 -0.99
C ILE A 95 -6.70 8.32 -0.34
N THR A 96 -7.54 8.54 0.66
CA THR A 96 -7.70 9.82 1.34
C THR A 96 -6.70 9.97 2.50
N TRP A 97 -6.57 11.19 3.03
CA TRP A 97 -5.79 11.42 4.25
C TRP A 97 -6.34 10.62 5.45
N ASP A 98 -7.66 10.52 5.59
CA ASP A 98 -8.30 9.73 6.64
C ASP A 98 -7.98 8.24 6.49
N ASP A 99 -7.97 7.72 5.26
CA ASP A 99 -7.53 6.34 4.98
C ASP A 99 -6.09 6.12 5.44
N LEU A 100 -5.17 7.06 5.14
CA LEU A 100 -3.76 6.94 5.53
C LEU A 100 -3.60 6.92 7.06
N GLN A 101 -4.29 7.81 7.78
CA GLN A 101 -4.26 7.85 9.24
C GLN A 101 -4.84 6.59 9.87
N HIS A 102 -5.96 6.10 9.32
CA HIS A 102 -6.58 4.86 9.78
C HIS A 102 -5.70 3.64 9.52
N LEU A 103 -5.15 3.50 8.32
CA LEU A 103 -4.30 2.35 7.93
C LEU A 103 -2.97 2.34 8.69
N LYS A 104 -2.35 3.50 8.91
CA LYS A 104 -1.20 3.65 9.81
C LYS A 104 -1.50 3.11 11.21
N THR A 105 -2.68 3.43 11.73
CA THR A 105 -3.13 2.96 13.05
C THR A 105 -3.33 1.45 13.05
N LEU A 106 -4.05 0.91 12.05
CA LEU A 106 -4.27 -0.53 11.91
C LEU A 106 -2.98 -1.33 11.69
N ALA A 107 -1.96 -0.72 11.07
CA ALA A 107 -0.66 -1.34 10.88
C ALA A 107 0.20 -1.38 12.16
N GLY A 108 -0.25 -0.73 13.24
CA GLY A 108 0.41 -0.71 14.55
C GLY A 108 1.28 0.53 14.81
N TYR A 109 1.14 1.60 14.00
CA TYR A 109 1.98 2.80 14.07
C TYR A 109 1.20 4.07 14.45
N GLY A 110 0.01 3.93 15.05
CA GLY A 110 -0.91 5.05 15.31
C GLY A 110 -0.32 6.16 16.20
N ASP A 111 0.59 5.81 17.09
CA ASP A 111 1.30 6.69 18.02
C ASP A 111 2.57 7.34 17.45
N GLN A 112 3.04 6.89 16.28
CA GLN A 112 4.25 7.39 15.64
C GLN A 112 3.95 8.54 14.68
N THR A 113 4.98 9.32 14.32
CA THR A 113 4.81 10.36 13.29
C THR A 113 4.97 9.74 11.90
N ALA A 114 4.18 10.22 10.93
CA ALA A 114 4.32 9.80 9.55
C ALA A 114 4.40 11.02 8.62
N TYR A 115 5.23 10.94 7.58
CA TYR A 115 5.33 11.95 6.52
C TYR A 115 4.83 11.38 5.19
N GLU A 116 4.17 12.21 4.38
CA GLU A 116 4.05 11.99 2.94
C GLU A 116 5.10 12.89 2.26
N LEU A 117 6.05 12.27 1.54
CA LEU A 117 7.16 12.98 0.91
C LEU A 117 6.86 13.22 -0.57
N TYR A 118 7.14 14.44 -1.03
CA TYR A 118 6.97 14.87 -2.40
C TYR A 118 8.36 15.16 -3.00
N PRO A 119 8.88 14.32 -3.91
CA PRO A 119 10.21 14.51 -4.47
C PRO A 119 10.23 15.72 -5.42
N PRO A 120 11.43 16.25 -5.76
CA PRO A 120 11.57 17.21 -6.85
C PRO A 120 10.94 16.70 -8.15
N ASP A 121 10.45 17.60 -8.99
CA ASP A 121 9.73 17.24 -10.23
C ASP A 121 10.51 16.31 -11.16
N GLY A 122 11.84 16.44 -11.20
CA GLY A 122 12.73 15.60 -12.02
C GLY A 122 12.81 14.15 -11.56
N ASP A 123 12.50 13.88 -10.28
CA ASP A 123 12.54 12.54 -9.68
C ASP A 123 11.14 11.92 -9.55
N MET A 124 10.10 12.63 -10.02
CA MET A 124 8.71 12.19 -9.92
C MET A 124 8.42 11.08 -10.94
N VAL A 125 7.95 9.92 -10.44
CA VAL A 125 7.54 8.77 -11.26
C VAL A 125 6.08 8.44 -11.00
N ASN A 126 5.21 8.66 -11.99
CA ASN A 126 3.79 8.30 -11.93
C ASN A 126 3.54 6.92 -12.58
N ALA A 127 3.81 5.86 -11.81
CA ALA A 127 3.68 4.48 -12.30
C ALA A 127 2.37 3.78 -11.86
N ALA A 128 1.82 4.13 -10.69
CA ALA A 128 0.65 3.45 -10.12
C ALA A 128 -0.08 4.34 -9.10
N ASN A 129 -1.34 4.00 -8.80
CA ASN A 129 -2.15 4.65 -7.76
C ASN A 129 -1.77 4.07 -6.39
N ILE A 130 -0.60 4.47 -5.90
CA ILE A 130 0.01 4.04 -4.64
C ILE A 130 0.32 5.29 -3.82
N ARG A 131 0.02 5.25 -2.52
CA ARG A 131 0.46 6.26 -1.55
C ARG A 131 1.58 5.71 -0.71
N HIS A 132 2.57 6.56 -0.42
CA HIS A 132 3.66 6.21 0.46
C HIS A 132 3.66 7.15 1.65
N ILE A 133 3.74 6.57 2.85
CA ILE A 133 4.02 7.33 4.07
C ILE A 133 5.24 6.75 4.77
N TRP A 134 6.05 7.62 5.36
CA TRP A 134 7.26 7.24 6.08
C TRP A 134 7.02 7.43 7.56
N ILE A 135 7.07 6.34 8.31
CA ILE A 135 7.02 6.36 9.78
C ILE A 135 8.39 6.75 10.28
N MET A 136 8.42 7.81 11.07
CA MET A 136 9.64 8.42 11.55
C MET A 136 9.95 7.92 12.96
N PRO A 137 11.22 7.57 13.26
CA PRO A 137 11.62 7.13 14.59
C PRO A 137 11.45 8.24 15.64
N ASN A 138 11.53 9.50 15.21
CA ASN A 138 11.34 10.68 16.06
C ASN A 138 10.32 11.62 15.43
N SER A 139 9.52 12.29 16.27
CA SER A 139 8.65 13.37 15.80
C SER A 139 9.47 14.63 15.52
N PRO A 140 9.12 15.44 14.49
CA PRO A 140 9.80 16.70 14.26
C PRO A 140 9.39 17.73 15.31
N GLU A 141 10.31 18.64 15.65
CA GLU A 141 10.07 19.71 16.62
C GLU A 141 8.95 20.68 16.20
N TYR A 142 8.77 20.85 14.89
CA TYR A 142 7.72 21.70 14.31
C TYR A 142 6.36 21.01 14.18
N MET A 143 6.21 19.76 14.61
CA MET A 143 4.91 19.09 14.64
C MET A 143 3.97 19.82 15.60
N TRP A 144 2.73 20.08 15.17
CA TRP A 144 1.72 20.54 16.10
C TRP A 144 1.49 19.49 17.19
N ARG A 145 1.43 19.94 18.44
CA ARG A 145 1.03 19.11 19.58
C ARG A 145 -0.33 19.56 20.05
N ARG A 146 -1.07 18.65 20.68
CA ARG A 146 -2.27 19.01 21.42
C ARG A 146 -1.87 20.11 22.41
N ALA A 147 -2.49 21.28 22.28
CA ALA A 147 -2.36 22.33 23.28
C ALA A 147 -2.83 21.75 24.63
N LEU A 148 -1.99 21.86 25.65
CA LEU A 148 -2.33 21.48 27.01
C LEU A 148 -3.47 22.35 27.55
#